data_AF-A0A521K0G7-F1
#
_entry.id   AF-A0A521K0G7-F1
#
_cell.length_a   1.000
_cell.length_b   1.000
_cell.length_c   1.000
_cell.angle_alpha   90.00
_cell.angle_beta   90.00
_cell.angle_gamma   90.00
#
_symmetry.space_group_name_H-M   'P 1'
#
loop_
_entity.id
_entity.type
_entity.pdbx_description
1 polymer ?
#
loop_
_entity_poly.entity_id
_entity_poly.type
_entity_poly.pdbx_seq_one_letter_code
_entity_poly.pdbx_strand_id
1 'polypeptide(L)'
;MRSFAASALGLFVVLLLGPSRSEAAAIFEDGYLGLTQVELRAKLGQPQAVRDRKAALRVFNYYSFSDWEKFYKKLVAPQNGEDVYTYKRDGVDVRYSFGYVTDLSDTSDAPPLYVNLVDIEFSPAVPIERISSLVPEFRPPVEPAAPAFRSNIWVLVFKGQPSPAARFIVREQAKDRLDWTLAFQLFTLQGLPEFLTLKAPIDRLEISAQSIQLVKQRQRLTHEPILNPFSPEFSRQAPPPPQAKKIPLPKYAD
;
A
#
# COMPACT_ATOMS: atom_id res chain seq x y z
N MET A 1 -46.44 -34.17 61.21
CA MET A 1 -45.10 -34.81 61.23
C MET A 1 -44.40 -34.49 59.92
N ARG A 2 -43.09 -34.24 60.03
CA ARG A 2 -42.18 -33.70 59.00
C ARG A 2 -42.16 -34.55 57.71
N SER A 3 -42.00 -33.91 56.56
CA SER A 3 -40.98 -34.35 55.61
C SER A 3 -40.58 -33.21 54.66
N PHE A 4 -39.27 -32.93 54.68
CA PHE A 4 -38.54 -32.10 53.73
C PHE A 4 -38.36 -32.89 52.43
N ALA A 5 -38.52 -32.23 51.28
CA ALA A 5 -37.84 -32.65 50.06
C ALA A 5 -37.51 -31.40 49.23
N ALA A 6 -36.23 -31.05 49.24
CA ALA A 6 -35.64 -30.06 48.36
C ALA A 6 -35.53 -30.64 46.95
N SER A 7 -35.86 -29.85 45.92
CA SER A 7 -35.42 -30.13 44.55
C SER A 7 -34.87 -28.88 43.89
N ALA A 8 -33.71 -29.11 43.27
CA ALA A 8 -32.70 -28.15 42.90
C ALA A 8 -33.09 -27.20 41.77
N LEU A 9 -32.50 -26.01 41.88
CA LEU A 9 -32.24 -25.04 40.83
C LEU A 9 -31.64 -25.72 39.58
N GLY A 10 -32.30 -25.56 38.43
CA GLY A 10 -31.73 -25.85 37.12
C GLY A 10 -31.65 -24.55 36.31
N LEU A 11 -30.60 -23.76 36.52
CA LEU A 11 -30.33 -22.58 35.68
C LEU A 11 -29.53 -23.03 34.45
N PHE A 12 -30.20 -23.18 33.31
CA PHE A 12 -29.55 -23.43 32.02
C PHE A 12 -28.95 -22.10 31.53
N VAL A 13 -27.65 -21.89 31.76
CA VAL A 13 -26.90 -20.81 31.09
C VAL A 13 -26.50 -21.34 29.71
N VAL A 14 -27.29 -20.99 28.70
CA VAL A 14 -26.87 -21.16 27.30
C VAL A 14 -25.86 -20.05 27.00
N LEU A 15 -24.57 -20.38 27.10
CA LEU A 15 -23.49 -19.58 26.52
C LEU A 15 -23.66 -19.61 25.00
N LEU A 16 -24.34 -18.60 24.46
CA LEU A 16 -24.31 -18.28 23.04
C LEU A 16 -22.87 -17.86 22.68
N LEU A 17 -22.06 -18.84 22.29
CA LEU A 17 -20.84 -18.62 21.51
C LEU A 17 -21.28 -18.07 20.15
N GLY A 18 -21.50 -16.76 20.10
CA GLY A 18 -21.61 -16.03 18.85
C GLY A 18 -20.29 -16.18 18.08
N PRO A 19 -20.33 -16.22 16.73
CA PRO A 19 -19.11 -16.25 15.94
C PRO A 19 -18.26 -15.04 16.31
N SER A 20 -17.01 -15.29 16.66
CA SER A 20 -16.01 -14.24 16.86
C SER A 20 -16.03 -13.34 15.63
N ARG A 21 -16.57 -12.13 15.77
CA ARG A 21 -16.33 -11.06 14.80
C ARG A 21 -14.84 -10.80 14.83
N SER A 22 -14.11 -11.44 13.92
CA SER A 22 -12.80 -10.97 13.52
C SER A 22 -13.04 -9.70 12.71
N GLU A 23 -13.31 -8.59 13.40
CA GLU A 23 -13.11 -7.25 12.85
C GLU A 23 -11.62 -6.94 13.02
N ALA A 24 -10.80 -7.46 12.11
CA ALA A 24 -9.41 -7.07 12.02
C ALA A 24 -9.36 -5.62 11.52
N ALA A 25 -9.07 -4.68 12.42
CA ALA A 25 -8.89 -3.29 12.05
C ALA A 25 -7.66 -3.11 11.15
N ALA A 26 -7.67 -2.07 10.32
CA ALA A 26 -6.48 -1.70 9.55
C ALA A 26 -5.28 -1.48 10.49
N ILE A 27 -4.10 -1.94 10.07
CA ILE A 27 -2.85 -1.87 10.86
C ILE A 27 -2.36 -0.43 10.98
N PHE A 28 -2.55 0.34 9.92
CA PHE A 28 -2.10 1.72 9.81
C PHE A 28 -3.28 2.66 9.58
N GLU A 29 -3.02 3.95 9.76
CA GLU A 29 -3.99 5.04 9.61
C GLU A 29 -4.47 5.29 8.16
N ASP A 30 -3.92 4.59 7.16
CA ASP A 30 -4.47 4.61 5.79
C ASP A 30 -5.88 3.99 5.74
N GLY A 31 -6.18 3.08 6.69
CA GLY A 31 -7.50 2.48 6.81
C GLY A 31 -7.78 1.31 5.86
N TYR A 32 -6.78 0.79 5.15
CA TYR A 32 -6.89 -0.38 4.28
C TYR A 32 -5.86 -1.48 4.57
N LEU A 33 -4.59 -1.14 4.83
CA LEU A 33 -3.55 -2.15 5.05
C LEU A 33 -3.91 -3.07 6.23
N GLY A 34 -3.88 -4.37 5.99
CA GLY A 34 -4.24 -5.41 6.96
C GLY A 34 -5.72 -5.77 7.05
N LEU A 35 -6.62 -5.07 6.35
CA LEU A 35 -8.00 -5.54 6.21
C LEU A 35 -8.02 -6.86 5.44
N THR A 36 -8.95 -7.76 5.80
CA THR A 36 -9.27 -8.91 4.96
C THR A 36 -9.98 -8.47 3.68
N GLN A 37 -9.94 -9.30 2.64
CA GLN A 37 -10.70 -9.06 1.41
C GLN A 37 -12.21 -8.92 1.70
N VAL A 38 -12.73 -9.68 2.66
CA VAL A 38 -14.14 -9.60 3.06
C VAL A 38 -14.46 -8.25 3.70
N GLU A 39 -13.63 -7.77 4.61
CA GLU A 39 -13.79 -6.46 5.26
C GLU A 39 -13.64 -5.31 4.26
N LEU A 40 -12.68 -5.40 3.35
CA LEU A 40 -12.51 -4.41 2.29
C LEU A 40 -13.77 -4.30 1.44
N ARG A 41 -14.34 -5.42 1.01
CA ARG A 41 -15.58 -5.45 0.22
C ARG A 41 -16.80 -5.01 1.02
N ALA A 42 -16.83 -5.29 2.33
CA ALA A 42 -17.86 -4.73 3.20
C ALA A 42 -17.75 -3.20 3.29
N LYS A 43 -16.53 -2.65 3.28
CA LYS A 43 -16.26 -1.21 3.32
C LYS A 43 -16.51 -0.48 2.00
N LEU A 44 -16.11 -1.07 0.87
CA LEU A 44 -16.14 -0.41 -0.45
C LEU A 44 -17.26 -0.92 -1.38
N GLY A 45 -17.93 -2.00 -1.00
CA GLY A 45 -18.86 -2.72 -1.87
C GLY A 45 -18.15 -3.73 -2.77
N GLN A 46 -18.88 -4.26 -3.73
CA GLN A 46 -18.35 -5.21 -4.71
C GLN A 46 -17.35 -4.50 -5.65
N PRO A 47 -16.19 -5.13 -5.97
CA PRO A 47 -15.25 -4.55 -6.91
C PRO A 47 -15.84 -4.51 -8.32
N GLN A 48 -15.44 -3.49 -9.09
CA GLN A 48 -15.87 -3.30 -10.48
C GLN A 48 -15.19 -4.31 -11.41
N ALA A 49 -13.94 -4.64 -11.12
CA ALA A 49 -13.14 -5.61 -11.86
C ALA A 49 -12.18 -6.33 -10.93
N VAL A 50 -11.61 -7.43 -11.41
CA VAL A 50 -10.48 -8.10 -10.76
C VAL A 50 -9.29 -8.09 -11.71
N ARG A 51 -8.15 -7.64 -11.20
CA ARG A 51 -6.90 -7.55 -11.96
C ARG A 51 -5.98 -8.71 -11.61
N ASP A 52 -5.54 -9.44 -12.62
CA ASP A 52 -4.48 -10.44 -12.51
C ASP A 52 -3.12 -9.75 -12.76
N ARG A 53 -2.18 -9.91 -11.82
CA ARG A 53 -0.84 -9.33 -11.88
C ARG A 53 0.19 -10.43 -12.17
N LYS A 54 0.50 -10.63 -13.45
CA LYS A 54 1.67 -11.41 -13.86
C LYS A 54 2.95 -10.62 -13.62
N ALA A 55 3.43 -10.67 -12.37
CA ALA A 55 4.51 -9.82 -11.83
C ALA A 55 5.79 -9.79 -12.70
N ALA A 56 6.13 -10.90 -13.37
CA ALA A 56 7.32 -10.98 -14.22
C ALA A 56 7.23 -10.14 -15.50
N LEU A 57 6.02 -9.91 -16.03
CA LEU A 57 5.81 -9.25 -17.33
C LEU A 57 5.22 -7.84 -17.21
N ARG A 58 4.78 -7.43 -16.01
CA ARG A 58 4.01 -6.18 -15.80
C ARG A 58 2.80 -6.05 -16.75
N VAL A 59 2.25 -7.18 -17.18
CA VAL A 59 1.02 -7.25 -17.98
C VAL A 59 -0.12 -7.51 -17.02
N PHE A 60 -1.11 -6.62 -17.06
CA PHE A 60 -2.31 -6.72 -16.25
C PHE A 60 -3.48 -7.16 -17.12
N ASN A 61 -4.17 -8.21 -16.70
CA ASN A 61 -5.44 -8.60 -17.30
C ASN A 61 -6.56 -8.19 -16.36
N TYR A 62 -7.61 -7.59 -16.90
CA TYR A 62 -8.78 -7.17 -16.15
C TYR A 62 -9.96 -8.06 -16.54
N TYR A 63 -10.61 -8.62 -15.53
CA TYR A 63 -11.79 -9.44 -15.68
C TYR A 63 -12.97 -8.76 -14.98
N SER A 64 -14.18 -8.97 -15.50
CA SER A 64 -15.37 -8.64 -14.73
C SER A 64 -15.38 -9.45 -13.43
N PHE A 65 -15.94 -8.89 -12.36
CA PHE A 65 -16.02 -9.62 -11.09
C PHE A 65 -16.80 -10.95 -11.22
N SER A 66 -17.87 -10.96 -12.01
CA SER A 66 -18.67 -12.16 -12.26
C SER A 66 -17.89 -13.26 -12.97
N ASP A 67 -17.12 -12.90 -14.01
CA ASP A 67 -16.31 -13.89 -14.73
C ASP A 67 -15.16 -14.39 -13.86
N TRP A 68 -14.56 -13.51 -13.06
CA TRP A 68 -13.53 -13.89 -12.11
C TRP A 68 -14.02 -14.97 -11.14
N GLU A 69 -15.13 -14.74 -10.45
CA GLU A 69 -15.70 -15.69 -9.48
C GLU A 69 -16.14 -17.00 -10.14
N LYS A 70 -16.68 -16.94 -11.36
CA LYS A 70 -17.21 -18.14 -12.05
C LYS A 70 -16.12 -19.00 -12.69
N PHE A 71 -15.11 -18.37 -13.30
CA PHE A 71 -14.18 -19.07 -14.19
C PHE A 71 -12.72 -18.98 -13.77
N TYR A 72 -12.24 -17.81 -13.35
CA TYR A 72 -10.79 -17.56 -13.25
C TYR A 72 -10.19 -17.79 -11.86
N LYS A 73 -10.96 -17.58 -10.79
CA LYS A 73 -10.48 -17.71 -9.40
C LYS A 73 -9.81 -19.06 -9.10
N LYS A 74 -10.28 -20.14 -9.73
CA LYS A 74 -9.71 -21.50 -9.58
C LYS A 74 -8.54 -21.79 -10.51
N LEU A 75 -8.40 -21.04 -11.61
CA LEU A 75 -7.43 -21.27 -12.67
C LEU A 75 -6.12 -20.47 -12.49
N VAL A 76 -6.21 -19.32 -11.83
CA VAL A 76 -5.11 -18.34 -11.73
C VAL A 76 -4.32 -18.48 -10.41
N ALA A 77 -4.61 -19.52 -9.61
CA ALA A 77 -3.83 -19.85 -8.41
C ALA A 77 -2.35 -20.09 -8.77
N PRO A 78 -1.38 -19.52 -8.02
CA PRO A 78 -1.50 -18.93 -6.68
C PRO A 78 -1.69 -17.40 -6.66
N GLN A 79 -1.95 -16.75 -7.79
CA GLN A 79 -2.15 -15.30 -7.83
C GLN A 79 -3.58 -14.96 -7.40
N ASN A 80 -3.70 -14.43 -6.17
CA ASN A 80 -4.94 -13.85 -5.69
C ASN A 80 -5.20 -12.57 -6.48
N GLY A 81 -6.24 -12.57 -7.31
CA GLY A 81 -6.63 -11.40 -8.11
C GLY A 81 -6.85 -10.18 -7.23
N GLU A 82 -6.48 -9.01 -7.74
CA GLU A 82 -6.58 -7.73 -7.03
C GLU A 82 -7.96 -7.12 -7.27
N ASP A 83 -8.64 -6.71 -6.20
CA ASP A 83 -9.93 -6.03 -6.33
C ASP A 83 -9.70 -4.62 -6.86
N VAL A 84 -10.46 -4.23 -7.90
CA VAL A 84 -10.31 -2.95 -8.58
C VAL A 84 -11.55 -2.06 -8.40
N TYR A 85 -11.30 -0.81 -8.01
CA TYR A 85 -12.32 0.23 -7.85
C TYR A 85 -11.87 1.49 -8.56
N THR A 86 -12.66 1.99 -9.50
CA THR A 86 -12.39 3.22 -10.25
C THR A 86 -13.37 4.31 -9.85
N TYR A 87 -12.83 5.48 -9.52
CA TYR A 87 -13.57 6.69 -9.18
C TYR A 87 -13.17 7.83 -10.11
N LYS A 88 -14.12 8.69 -10.45
CA LYS A 88 -13.82 9.96 -11.13
C LYS A 88 -13.84 11.09 -10.11
N ARG A 89 -12.69 11.73 -9.89
CA ARG A 89 -12.51 12.81 -8.90
C ARG A 89 -11.87 14.01 -9.61
N ASP A 90 -12.56 15.15 -9.61
CA ASP A 90 -12.13 16.38 -10.30
C ASP A 90 -11.66 16.18 -11.74
N GLY A 91 -12.38 15.33 -12.49
CA GLY A 91 -12.06 15.00 -13.88
C GLY A 91 -10.90 14.02 -14.08
N VAL A 92 -10.28 13.53 -13.01
CA VAL A 92 -9.22 12.49 -13.03
C VAL A 92 -9.85 11.14 -12.71
N ASP A 93 -9.51 10.12 -13.50
CA ASP A 93 -9.82 8.74 -13.16
C ASP A 93 -8.79 8.25 -12.14
N VAL A 94 -9.28 7.89 -10.95
CA VAL A 94 -8.50 7.39 -9.82
C VAL A 94 -8.86 5.92 -9.61
N ARG A 95 -7.96 5.02 -10.01
CA ARG A 95 -8.17 3.57 -9.94
C ARG A 95 -7.38 2.95 -8.80
N TYR A 96 -8.09 2.42 -7.81
CA TYR A 96 -7.53 1.64 -6.72
C TYR A 96 -7.47 0.17 -7.14
N SER A 97 -6.35 -0.48 -6.87
CA SER A 97 -6.16 -1.93 -6.96
C SER A 97 -5.61 -2.43 -5.62
N PHE A 98 -6.27 -3.40 -5.01
CA PHE A 98 -5.89 -3.93 -3.71
C PHE A 98 -5.15 -5.26 -3.86
N GLY A 99 -3.86 -5.24 -3.55
CA GLY A 99 -3.01 -6.42 -3.51
C GLY A 99 -3.23 -7.20 -2.22
N TYR A 100 -3.20 -8.53 -2.34
CA TYR A 100 -3.43 -9.43 -1.22
C TYR A 100 -2.24 -10.35 -0.92
N VAL A 101 -2.14 -10.72 0.35
CA VAL A 101 -1.25 -11.76 0.85
C VAL A 101 -2.02 -12.68 1.80
N THR A 102 -1.66 -13.96 1.84
CA THR A 102 -2.11 -14.89 2.87
C THR A 102 -1.18 -14.80 4.07
N ASP A 103 -1.70 -15.08 5.27
CA ASP A 103 -0.81 -15.34 6.39
C ASP A 103 0.00 -16.62 6.09
N LEU A 104 1.32 -16.50 6.08
CA LEU A 104 2.22 -17.63 5.80
C LEU A 104 2.25 -18.65 6.95
N SER A 105 1.78 -18.26 8.14
CA SER A 105 1.65 -19.16 9.28
C SER A 105 0.31 -19.89 9.32
N ASP A 106 -0.66 -19.46 8.52
CA ASP A 106 -1.96 -20.12 8.41
C ASP A 106 -1.86 -21.33 7.48
N THR A 107 -2.08 -22.52 8.05
CA THR A 107 -2.01 -23.81 7.37
C THR A 107 -3.39 -24.33 6.94
N SER A 108 -4.43 -23.51 7.05
CA SER A 108 -5.77 -23.89 6.58
C SER A 108 -5.82 -24.08 5.07
N ASP A 109 -6.78 -24.88 4.61
CA ASP A 109 -6.98 -25.14 3.18
C ASP A 109 -7.41 -23.88 2.39
N ALA A 110 -7.94 -22.87 3.09
CA ALA A 110 -8.43 -21.63 2.50
C ALA A 110 -8.12 -20.43 3.41
N PRO A 111 -6.83 -20.01 3.48
CA PRO A 111 -6.43 -18.92 4.36
C PRO A 111 -7.04 -17.59 3.89
N PRO A 112 -7.40 -16.69 4.82
CA PRO A 112 -7.91 -15.38 4.48
C PRO A 112 -6.85 -14.54 3.74
N LEU A 113 -7.35 -13.67 2.87
CA LEU A 113 -6.55 -12.72 2.11
C LEU A 113 -6.53 -11.37 2.80
N TYR A 114 -5.34 -10.86 3.08
CA TYR A 114 -5.14 -9.57 3.72
C TYR A 114 -4.54 -8.55 2.75
N VAL A 115 -5.03 -7.31 2.81
CA VAL A 115 -4.52 -6.21 2.01
C VAL A 115 -3.08 -5.90 2.43
N ASN A 116 -2.14 -6.04 1.51
CA ASN A 116 -0.73 -5.70 1.74
C ASN A 116 -0.23 -4.53 0.89
N LEU A 117 -0.99 -4.16 -0.14
CA LEU A 117 -0.67 -3.10 -1.07
C LEU A 117 -1.96 -2.43 -1.53
N VAL A 118 -1.98 -1.10 -1.53
CA VAL A 118 -2.98 -0.30 -2.24
C VAL A 118 -2.26 0.42 -3.37
N ASP A 119 -2.52 0.02 -4.61
CA ASP A 119 -1.95 0.61 -5.82
C ASP A 119 -2.98 1.53 -6.47
N ILE A 120 -2.67 2.80 -6.60
CA ILE A 120 -3.60 3.85 -7.01
C ILE A 120 -3.05 4.50 -8.28
N GLU A 121 -3.74 4.33 -9.40
CA GLU A 121 -3.34 4.88 -10.70
C GLU A 121 -4.20 6.11 -11.04
N PHE A 122 -3.55 7.13 -11.61
CA PHE A 122 -4.17 8.37 -12.05
C PHE A 122 -4.18 8.45 -13.58
N SER A 123 -5.34 8.77 -14.17
CA SER A 123 -5.45 9.08 -15.59
C SER A 123 -6.26 10.38 -15.78
N PRO A 124 -5.63 11.48 -16.23
CA PRO A 124 -4.20 11.66 -16.51
C PRO A 124 -3.34 11.70 -15.23
N ALA A 125 -2.01 11.75 -15.39
CA ALA A 125 -1.07 12.00 -14.30
C ALA A 125 -1.37 13.32 -13.58
N VAL A 126 -1.10 13.37 -12.27
CA VAL A 126 -1.47 14.50 -11.40
C VAL A 126 -0.26 15.08 -10.66
N PRO A 127 -0.21 16.40 -10.42
CA PRO A 127 0.81 17.00 -9.56
C PRO A 127 0.80 16.42 -8.14
N ILE A 128 1.97 16.26 -7.51
CA ILE A 128 2.11 15.78 -6.12
C ILE A 128 1.19 16.54 -5.16
N GLU A 129 1.12 17.87 -5.27
CA GLU A 129 0.28 18.73 -4.40
C GLU A 129 -1.23 18.40 -4.47
N ARG A 130 -1.70 17.80 -5.57
CA ARG A 130 -3.12 17.45 -5.74
C ARG A 130 -3.47 16.09 -5.17
N ILE A 131 -2.50 15.22 -4.88
CA ILE A 131 -2.78 13.81 -4.53
C ILE A 131 -3.65 13.70 -3.28
N SER A 132 -3.39 14.46 -2.22
CA SER A 132 -4.18 14.39 -0.98
C SER A 132 -5.66 14.81 -1.18
N SER A 133 -5.98 15.62 -2.19
CA SER A 133 -7.36 15.94 -2.55
C SER A 133 -8.06 14.80 -3.30
N LEU A 134 -7.30 14.01 -4.06
CA LEU A 134 -7.80 12.90 -4.86
C LEU A 134 -7.77 11.57 -4.10
N VAL A 135 -6.96 11.44 -3.06
CA VAL A 135 -6.76 10.23 -2.25
C VAL A 135 -6.76 10.64 -0.76
N PRO A 136 -7.92 10.61 -0.08
CA PRO A 136 -8.04 11.03 1.32
C PRO A 136 -7.16 10.26 2.32
N GLU A 137 -6.76 9.05 1.96
CA GLU A 137 -5.88 8.16 2.71
C GLU A 137 -4.40 8.55 2.56
N PHE A 138 -4.06 9.32 1.53
CA PHE A 138 -2.73 9.86 1.33
C PHE A 138 -2.51 11.10 2.19
N ARG A 139 -2.05 10.86 3.42
CA ARG A 139 -1.74 11.88 4.42
C ARG A 139 -0.25 11.86 4.73
N PRO A 140 0.64 12.37 3.86
CA PRO A 140 2.08 12.35 4.12
C PRO A 140 2.44 13.17 5.38
N PRO A 141 3.52 12.81 6.08
CA PRO A 141 4.03 13.61 7.19
C PRO A 141 4.52 14.97 6.70
N VAL A 142 4.41 16.00 7.53
CA VAL A 142 4.88 17.36 7.23
C VAL A 142 6.19 17.69 7.96
N GLU A 143 6.62 16.81 8.86
CA GLU A 143 7.85 17.00 9.62
C GLU A 143 9.07 16.92 8.69
N PRO A 144 10.04 17.84 8.80
CA PRO A 144 11.23 17.84 7.94
C PRO A 144 12.11 16.61 8.13
N ALA A 145 12.08 16.04 9.34
CA ALA A 145 12.84 14.86 9.72
C ALA A 145 12.18 13.54 9.26
N ALA A 146 10.97 13.60 8.69
CA ALA A 146 10.32 12.40 8.17
C ALA A 146 11.16 11.79 7.02
N PRO A 147 11.52 10.49 7.08
CA PRO A 147 12.38 9.90 6.07
C PRO A 147 11.73 9.94 4.69
N ALA A 148 12.43 10.56 3.74
CA ALA A 148 12.06 10.59 2.34
C ALA A 148 13.26 10.22 1.46
N PHE A 149 12.97 9.52 0.38
CA PHE A 149 13.95 9.07 -0.61
C PHE A 149 13.41 9.30 -2.01
N ARG A 150 14.30 9.36 -2.99
CA ARG A 150 13.93 9.42 -4.41
C ARG A 150 14.76 8.47 -5.24
N SER A 151 14.23 8.21 -6.43
CA SER A 151 14.99 7.75 -7.59
C SER A 151 14.73 8.67 -8.79
N ASN A 152 15.08 8.19 -9.99
CA ASN A 152 14.73 8.85 -11.24
C ASN A 152 13.24 8.70 -11.60
N ILE A 153 12.50 7.76 -11.00
CA ILE A 153 11.11 7.45 -11.39
C ILE A 153 10.13 7.38 -10.22
N TRP A 154 10.58 7.58 -8.99
CA TRP A 154 9.70 7.58 -7.83
C TRP A 154 10.20 8.43 -6.66
N VAL A 155 9.28 8.83 -5.78
CA VAL A 155 9.52 9.43 -4.46
C VAL A 155 8.91 8.52 -3.40
N LEU A 156 9.66 8.19 -2.34
CA LEU A 156 9.25 7.33 -1.24
C LEU A 156 9.23 8.14 0.04
N VAL A 157 8.11 8.13 0.77
CA VAL A 157 7.94 8.86 2.02
C VAL A 157 7.42 7.90 3.08
N PHE A 158 8.08 7.87 4.24
CA PHE A 158 7.70 7.03 5.37
C PHE A 158 6.90 7.83 6.39
N LYS A 159 5.88 7.21 6.98
CA LYS A 159 5.02 7.83 7.99
C LYS A 159 4.86 6.94 9.22
N GLY A 160 4.88 7.57 10.39
CA GLY A 160 4.54 6.92 11.65
C GLY A 160 5.63 6.00 12.19
N GLN A 161 5.36 5.44 13.38
CA GLN A 161 6.26 4.49 14.02
C GLN A 161 6.11 3.09 13.43
N PRO A 162 7.20 2.30 13.41
CA PRO A 162 7.10 0.91 13.00
C PRO A 162 6.08 0.12 13.83
N SER A 163 5.34 -0.76 13.15
CA SER A 163 4.33 -1.63 13.76
C SER A 163 4.75 -3.09 13.64
N PRO A 164 4.96 -3.80 14.77
CA PRO A 164 5.17 -5.25 14.76
C PRO A 164 4.04 -6.03 14.05
N ALA A 165 2.81 -5.52 14.14
CA ALA A 165 1.65 -6.12 13.48
C ALA A 165 1.79 -6.10 11.95
N ALA A 166 2.49 -5.12 11.35
CA ALA A 166 2.68 -5.08 9.90
C ALA A 166 3.44 -6.28 9.33
N ARG A 167 4.17 -7.05 10.14
CA ARG A 167 4.92 -8.22 9.69
C ARG A 167 4.04 -9.30 9.06
N PHE A 168 2.77 -9.43 9.46
CA PHE A 168 1.91 -10.47 8.88
C PHE A 168 1.61 -10.19 7.39
N ILE A 169 1.49 -8.92 6.99
CA ILE A 169 1.24 -8.54 5.58
C ILE A 169 2.51 -8.43 4.72
N VAL A 170 3.69 -8.67 5.30
CA VAL A 170 4.98 -8.52 4.61
C VAL A 170 5.48 -9.84 4.04
N ARG A 171 5.94 -9.80 2.79
CA ARG A 171 6.49 -10.95 2.05
C ARG A 171 8.03 -11.01 1.99
N GLU A 172 8.71 -10.07 2.65
CA GLU A 172 10.18 -9.99 2.64
C GLU A 172 10.83 -11.12 3.46
N GLN A 173 12.00 -11.57 3.01
CA GLN A 173 12.78 -12.54 3.78
C GLN A 173 13.30 -11.91 5.08
N ALA A 174 13.27 -12.68 6.17
CA ALA A 174 13.66 -12.20 7.49
C ALA A 174 12.90 -10.94 7.94
N LYS A 175 11.62 -10.83 7.57
CA LYS A 175 10.72 -9.74 7.98
C LYS A 175 10.69 -9.49 9.48
N ASP A 176 10.99 -10.50 10.30
CA ASP A 176 11.05 -10.36 11.77
C ASP A 176 12.28 -9.59 12.27
N ARG A 177 13.30 -9.41 11.43
CA ARG A 177 14.53 -8.66 11.76
C ARG A 177 14.47 -7.18 11.38
N LEU A 178 13.38 -6.75 10.77
CA LEU A 178 13.21 -5.41 10.25
C LEU A 178 11.99 -4.75 10.86
N ASP A 179 12.09 -3.44 10.97
CA ASP A 179 11.00 -2.58 11.40
C ASP A 179 10.20 -2.09 10.19
N TRP A 180 8.89 -2.28 10.23
CA TRP A 180 7.96 -2.02 9.14
C TRP A 180 7.04 -0.88 9.49
N THR A 181 6.99 0.13 8.64
CA THR A 181 6.16 1.32 8.85
C THR A 181 5.39 1.65 7.57
N LEU A 182 4.39 2.52 7.70
CA LEU A 182 3.60 2.99 6.57
C LEU A 182 4.49 3.75 5.59
N ALA A 183 4.38 3.41 4.32
CA ALA A 183 5.14 4.03 3.25
C ALA A 183 4.22 4.40 2.09
N PHE A 184 4.46 5.61 1.57
CA PHE A 184 3.84 6.11 0.35
C PHE A 184 4.90 6.21 -0.73
N GLN A 185 4.68 5.56 -1.86
CA GLN A 185 5.59 5.60 -2.99
C GLN A 185 4.89 6.17 -4.22
N LEU A 186 5.34 7.34 -4.66
CA LEU A 186 4.82 8.10 -5.80
C LEU A 186 5.65 7.77 -7.03
N PHE A 187 5.03 7.28 -8.10
CA PHE A 187 5.71 6.89 -9.33
C PHE A 187 5.33 7.79 -10.49
N THR A 188 6.27 7.95 -11.41
CA THR A 188 6.06 8.59 -12.71
C THR A 188 6.58 7.70 -13.83
N LEU A 189 5.84 7.63 -14.93
CA LEU A 189 6.21 6.87 -16.12
C LEU A 189 7.25 7.60 -16.97
N GLN A 190 7.22 8.94 -16.97
CA GLN A 190 8.12 9.79 -17.78
C GLN A 190 9.38 10.20 -17.02
N GLY A 191 9.48 9.87 -15.74
CA GLY A 191 10.60 10.20 -14.88
C GLY A 191 10.39 11.50 -14.11
N LEU A 192 11.06 11.59 -12.97
CA LEU A 192 11.02 12.77 -12.11
C LEU A 192 11.97 13.83 -12.66
N PRO A 193 11.60 15.12 -12.55
CA PRO A 193 12.53 16.19 -12.87
C PRO A 193 13.77 16.11 -11.98
N GLU A 194 14.91 16.59 -12.50
CA GLU A 194 16.15 16.69 -11.75
C GLU A 194 15.94 17.46 -10.44
N PHE A 195 15.28 18.62 -10.56
CA PHE A 195 14.78 19.38 -9.41
C PHE A 195 13.33 19.02 -9.10
N LEU A 196 13.13 18.24 -8.04
CA LEU A 196 11.81 17.82 -7.59
C LEU A 196 11.02 19.02 -7.05
N THR A 197 9.78 19.17 -7.49
CA THR A 197 8.82 20.13 -6.93
C THR A 197 7.48 19.44 -6.72
N LEU A 198 6.60 20.04 -5.92
CA LEU A 198 5.24 19.52 -5.74
C LEU A 198 4.38 19.56 -7.03
N LYS A 199 4.87 20.19 -8.09
CA LYS A 199 4.25 20.21 -9.42
C LYS A 199 4.62 19.01 -10.27
N ALA A 200 5.56 18.16 -9.83
CA ALA A 200 5.98 16.98 -10.59
C ALA A 200 4.77 16.06 -10.84
N PRO A 201 4.57 15.57 -12.07
CA PRO A 201 3.46 14.70 -12.42
C PRO A 201 3.69 13.28 -11.87
N ILE A 202 2.65 12.71 -11.26
CA ILE A 202 2.62 11.37 -10.70
C ILE A 202 1.50 10.59 -11.39
N ASP A 203 1.87 9.43 -11.94
CA ASP A 203 0.93 8.51 -12.61
C ASP A 203 0.34 7.52 -11.60
N ARG A 204 1.06 7.25 -10.50
CA ARG A 204 0.69 6.17 -9.58
C ARG A 204 1.20 6.40 -8.16
N LEU A 205 0.39 6.05 -7.18
CA LEU A 205 0.71 6.05 -5.75
C LEU A 205 0.56 4.62 -5.21
N GLU A 206 1.57 4.11 -4.53
CA GLU A 206 1.48 2.88 -3.74
C GLU A 206 1.46 3.21 -2.23
N ILE A 207 0.53 2.59 -1.50
CA ILE A 207 0.47 2.59 -0.03
C ILE A 207 0.83 1.17 0.43
N SER A 208 1.88 1.03 1.24
CA SER A 208 2.39 -0.28 1.66
C SER A 208 3.13 -0.22 3.00
N ALA A 209 3.45 -1.39 3.56
CA ALA A 209 4.37 -1.51 4.67
C ALA A 209 5.81 -1.71 4.15
N GLN A 210 6.72 -0.79 4.47
CA GLN A 210 8.13 -0.89 4.08
C GLN A 210 9.08 -0.65 5.26
N SER A 211 10.33 -1.08 5.11
CA SER A 211 11.37 -0.90 6.12
C SER A 211 12.39 0.16 5.74
N ILE A 212 12.53 1.19 6.59
CA ILE A 212 13.56 2.23 6.44
C ILE A 212 14.96 1.62 6.50
N GLN A 213 15.16 0.60 7.33
CA GLN A 213 16.46 -0.10 7.47
C GLN A 213 16.84 -0.78 6.16
N LEU A 214 15.88 -1.43 5.50
CA LEU A 214 16.10 -2.08 4.21
C LEU A 214 16.50 -1.06 3.14
N VAL A 215 15.84 0.10 3.08
CA VAL A 215 16.19 1.18 2.17
C VAL A 215 17.62 1.67 2.41
N LYS A 216 17.94 2.03 3.65
CA LYS A 216 19.25 2.61 4.03
C LYS A 216 20.41 1.62 3.87
N GLN A 217 20.18 0.33 4.13
CA GLN A 217 21.26 -0.67 4.17
C GLN A 217 21.41 -1.39 2.82
N ARG A 218 20.31 -1.76 2.17
CA ARG A 218 20.33 -2.65 0.99
C ARG A 218 20.01 -1.94 -0.31
N GLN A 219 19.34 -0.79 -0.26
CA GLN A 219 18.88 -0.08 -1.47
C GLN A 219 19.45 1.33 -1.61
N ARG A 220 20.51 1.65 -0.86
CA ARG A 220 21.18 2.97 -0.86
C ARG A 220 21.59 3.49 -2.24
N LEU A 221 21.86 2.59 -3.19
CA LEU A 221 22.29 2.96 -4.55
C LEU A 221 21.13 3.40 -5.45
N THR A 222 19.90 3.08 -5.09
CA THR A 222 18.70 3.42 -5.85
C THR A 222 17.76 4.37 -5.11
N HIS A 223 18.00 4.59 -3.82
CA HIS A 223 17.21 5.42 -2.92
C HIS A 223 18.07 6.55 -2.37
N GLU A 224 18.13 7.66 -3.10
CA GLU A 224 18.81 8.87 -2.65
C GLU A 224 17.98 9.55 -1.55
N PRO A 225 18.52 9.79 -0.35
CA PRO A 225 17.81 10.54 0.68
C PRO A 225 17.55 11.97 0.24
N ILE A 226 16.34 12.47 0.48
CA ILE A 226 15.98 13.86 0.21
C ILE A 226 15.27 14.48 1.42
N LEU A 227 15.22 15.82 1.44
CA LEU A 227 14.34 16.53 2.35
C LEU A 227 12.88 16.14 2.04
N ASN A 228 12.07 15.95 3.08
CA ASN A 228 10.66 15.60 2.94
C ASN A 228 9.94 16.60 2.02
N PRO A 229 9.42 16.17 0.84
CA PRO A 229 8.75 17.07 -0.11
C PRO A 229 7.55 17.82 0.45
N PHE A 230 6.94 17.27 1.51
CA PHE A 230 5.75 17.82 2.17
C PHE A 230 6.08 18.72 3.36
N SER A 231 7.37 18.93 3.66
CA SER A 231 7.80 19.85 4.72
C SER A 231 7.79 21.31 4.25
N PRO A 232 7.52 22.27 5.14
CA PRO A 232 7.64 23.70 4.83
C PRO A 232 9.01 24.10 4.27
N GLU A 233 10.08 23.47 4.74
CA GLU A 233 11.47 23.71 4.38
C GLU A 233 11.74 23.35 2.93
N PHE A 234 11.14 22.27 2.44
CA PHE A 234 11.25 21.86 1.03
C PHE A 234 10.66 22.92 0.09
N SER A 235 9.53 23.51 0.45
CA SER A 235 8.89 24.56 -0.35
C SER A 235 9.75 25.83 -0.49
N ARG A 236 10.72 26.03 0.41
CA ARG A 236 11.62 27.19 0.43
C ARG A 236 12.94 26.94 -0.31
N GLN A 237 13.19 25.72 -0.78
CA GLN A 237 14.42 25.42 -1.51
C GLN A 237 14.41 26.10 -2.87
N ALA A 238 15.42 26.93 -3.13
CA ALA A 238 15.67 27.47 -4.45
C ALA A 238 16.15 26.35 -5.40
N PRO A 239 15.76 26.38 -6.69
CA PRO A 239 16.36 25.50 -7.68
C PRO A 239 17.89 25.69 -7.68
N PRO A 240 18.68 24.61 -7.75
CA PRO A 240 20.11 24.74 -7.90
C PRO A 240 20.41 25.50 -9.20
N PRO A 241 21.49 26.32 -9.24
CA PRO A 241 21.87 27.01 -10.45
C PRO A 241 22.16 25.98 -11.57
N PRO A 242 21.85 26.30 -12.85
CA PRO A 242 22.07 25.37 -13.95
C PRO A 242 23.54 24.95 -13.98
N GLN A 243 23.82 23.67 -13.78
CA GLN A 243 25.17 23.16 -13.96
C GLN A 243 25.46 23.13 -15.47
N ALA A 244 26.41 23.95 -15.92
CA ALA A 244 26.92 23.84 -17.28
C ALA A 244 27.55 22.45 -17.45
N LYS A 245 26.86 21.55 -18.16
CA LYS A 245 27.40 20.24 -18.51
C LYS A 245 28.69 20.47 -19.30
N LYS A 246 29.85 20.28 -18.65
CA LYS A 246 31.13 20.23 -19.34
C LYS A 246 31.12 18.97 -20.19
N ILE A 247 30.78 19.11 -21.47
CA ILE A 247 30.92 18.05 -22.46
C ILE A 247 32.42 17.71 -22.51
N PRO A 248 32.84 16.48 -22.14
CA PRO A 248 34.23 16.09 -22.27
C PRO A 248 34.63 16.19 -23.74
N LEU A 249 35.61 17.03 -24.06
CA LEU A 249 36.17 17.07 -25.40
C LEU A 249 36.98 15.78 -25.61
N PRO A 250 36.77 15.05 -26.72
CA PRO A 250 37.59 13.89 -27.03
C PRO A 250 39.06 14.32 -27.17
N LYS A 251 39.95 13.67 -26.41
CA LYS A 251 41.40 13.78 -26.62
C LYS A 251 41.76 12.86 -27.78
N TYR A 252 42.03 13.42 -28.96
CA TYR A 252 42.68 12.67 -30.03
C TYR A 252 44.16 12.51 -29.67
N ALA A 253 44.75 11.34 -29.95
CA ALA A 253 46.19 11.14 -29.84
C ALA A 253 46.87 11.88 -30.99
N ASP A 254 47.94 12.63 -30.68
CA ASP A 254 48.78 13.33 -31.66
C ASP A 254 49.54 12.36 -32.59
#